data_AF-A0A957EYQ4-F1
#
_entry.id   AF-A0A957EYQ4-F1
#
_cell.length_a   1.000
_cell.length_b   1.000
_cell.length_c   1.000
_cell.angle_alpha   90.00
_cell.angle_beta   90.00
_cell.angle_gamma   90.00
#
_symmetry.space_group_name_H-M   'P 1'
#
loop_
_entity.id
_entity.type
_entity.pdbx_description
1 polymer ?
#
loop_
_entity_poly.entity_id
_entity_poly.type
_entity_poly.pdbx_seq_one_letter_code
_entity_poly.pdbx_strand_id
1 'polypeptide(L)'
;LVYVSGNGRYRATSLLPPVHVALINRSQIVPNLESWVESQYGNDLQAFQHASNVVLISGASRTADIALELILGMHGPGEMHILILPDV
;
A
#
# COMPACT_ATOMS: atom_id res chain seq x y z
N LEU A 1 4.19 -1.76 -1.22
CA LEU A 1 3.66 -0.53 -0.58
C LEU A 1 2.85 -0.93 0.65
N VAL A 2 3.08 -0.31 1.80
CA VAL A 2 2.21 -0.47 2.97
C VAL A 2 1.31 0.76 3.10
N TYR A 3 -0.01 0.57 3.06
CA TYR A 3 -1.00 1.62 3.23
C TYR A 3 -1.66 1.49 4.60
N VAL A 4 -1.55 2.55 5.40
CA VAL A 4 -2.15 2.64 6.74
C VAL A 4 -3.36 3.56 6.66
N SER A 5 -4.56 2.99 6.79
CA SER A 5 -5.81 3.75 6.77
C SER A 5 -6.18 4.23 8.18
N GLY A 6 -6.87 5.37 8.28
CA GLY A 6 -7.22 5.99 9.55
C GLY A 6 -7.98 7.29 9.34
N ASN A 7 -8.00 8.16 10.34
CA ASN A 7 -8.64 9.47 10.22
C ASN A 7 -8.01 10.26 9.05
N GLY A 8 -8.84 10.75 8.13
CA GLY A 8 -8.39 11.41 6.89
C GLY A 8 -7.74 10.50 5.84
N ARG A 9 -7.63 9.18 6.08
CA ARG A 9 -7.03 8.19 5.15
C ARG A 9 -7.98 7.01 4.95
N TYR A 10 -8.90 7.13 4.00
CA TYR A 10 -9.98 6.17 3.80
C TYR A 10 -9.49 4.80 3.32
N ARG A 11 -10.15 3.72 3.78
CA ARG A 11 -9.87 2.34 3.30
C ARG A 11 -10.13 2.17 1.80
N ALA A 12 -11.10 2.91 1.27
CA ALA A 12 -11.47 2.85 -0.14
C ALA A 12 -10.34 3.27 -1.07
N THR A 13 -9.40 4.11 -0.63
CA THR A 13 -8.32 4.65 -1.46
C THR A 13 -7.47 3.56 -2.12
N SER A 14 -7.22 2.44 -1.44
CA SER A 14 -6.45 1.33 -2.00
C SER A 14 -7.28 0.28 -2.73
N LEU A 15 -8.60 0.46 -2.84
CA LEU A 15 -9.55 -0.56 -3.31
C LEU A 15 -10.43 -0.10 -4.47
N LEU A 16 -11.06 1.07 -4.37
CA LEU A 16 -12.10 1.50 -5.32
C LEU A 16 -11.59 2.32 -6.50
N PRO A 17 -10.64 3.27 -6.34
CA PRO A 17 -10.16 4.06 -7.45
C PRO A 17 -9.53 3.17 -8.53
N PRO A 18 -9.80 3.44 -9.83
CA PRO A 18 -9.17 2.69 -10.92
C PRO A 18 -7.65 2.91 -10.97
N VAL A 19 -7.19 4.07 -10.50
CA VAL A 19 -5.78 4.48 -10.47
C VAL A 19 -5.38 4.80 -9.03
N HIS A 20 -4.29 4.19 -8.55
CA HIS A 20 -3.70 4.48 -7.26
C HIS A 20 -2.33 5.16 -7.42
N VAL A 21 -2.24 6.43 -7.01
CA VAL A 21 -0.98 7.18 -6.97
C VAL A 21 -0.46 7.24 -5.54
N ALA A 22 0.71 6.66 -5.30
CA ALA A 22 1.40 6.70 -4.01
C ALA A 22 2.62 7.62 -4.10
N LEU A 23 2.71 8.58 -3.17
CA LEU A 23 3.90 9.40 -2.98
C LEU A 23 4.66 8.84 -1.78
N ILE A 24 5.94 8.51 -1.98
CA ILE A 24 6.81 8.01 -0.92
C ILE A 24 8.13 8.76 -0.92
N ASN A 25 8.66 9.09 0.25
CA ASN A 25 10.02 9.60 0.38
C ASN A 25 11.01 8.44 0.21
N ARG A 26 12.22 8.74 -0.29
CA ARG A 26 13.26 7.74 -0.49
C ARG A 26 13.62 6.98 0.80
N SER A 27 13.65 7.68 1.93
CA SER A 27 13.88 7.10 3.27
C SER A 27 12.82 6.09 3.71
N GLN A 28 11.64 6.04 3.10
CA GLN A 28 10.58 5.09 3.44
C GLN A 28 10.77 3.72 2.75
N ILE A 29 11.73 3.59 1.85
CA ILE A 29 12.02 2.34 1.15
C ILE A 29 12.96 1.51 2.01
N VAL A 30 12.47 0.34 2.44
CA VAL A 30 13.24 -0.63 3.24
C VAL A 30 13.41 -1.94 2.45
N PRO A 31 14.40 -2.78 2.82
CA PRO A 31 14.74 -3.98 2.03
C PRO A 31 13.63 -5.02 1.93
N ASN A 32 12.84 -5.20 3.00
CA ASN A 32 11.79 -6.22 3.08
C ASN A 32 10.71 -5.84 4.11
N LEU A 33 9.68 -6.68 4.23
CA LEU A 33 8.55 -6.44 5.13
C LEU A 33 8.97 -6.57 6.60
N GLU A 34 9.89 -7.48 6.90
CA GLU A 34 10.43 -7.70 8.24
C GLU A 34 11.11 -6.44 8.77
N SER A 35 11.98 -5.80 7.98
CA SER A 35 12.59 -4.50 8.31
C SER A 35 11.53 -3.40 8.51
N TRP A 36 10.44 -3.42 7.74
CA TRP A 36 9.34 -2.49 7.96
C TRP A 36 8.64 -2.74 9.30
N VAL A 37 8.34 -3.99 9.64
CA VAL A 37 7.70 -4.36 10.91
C VAL A 37 8.62 -4.05 12.09
N GLU A 38 9.91 -4.34 12.00
CA GLU A 38 10.93 -3.97 12.98
C GLU A 38 10.94 -2.46 13.27
N SER A 39 10.86 -1.63 12.22
CA SER A 39 10.78 -0.17 12.37
C SER A 39 9.54 0.30 13.14
N GLN A 40 8.46 -0.49 13.17
CA GLN A 40 7.26 -0.13 13.93
C GLN A 40 7.44 -0.35 15.42
N TYR A 41 8.21 -1.37 15.85
CA TYR A 41 8.51 -1.55 17.28
C TYR A 41 9.30 -0.37 17.85
N GLY A 42 10.21 0.23 17.06
CA GLY A 42 10.95 1.44 17.43
C GLY A 42 10.09 2.72 17.48
N ASN A 43 8.85 2.67 16.97
CA ASN A 43 7.92 3.79 16.93
C ASN A 43 6.61 3.45 17.65
N ASP A 44 6.67 2.71 18.76
CA ASP A 44 5.53 2.32 19.60
C ASP A 44 4.35 1.70 18.83
N LEU A 45 4.63 0.96 17.75
CA LEU A 45 3.62 0.34 16.89
C LEU A 45 2.60 1.34 16.32
N GLN A 46 3.00 2.59 16.06
CA GLN A 46 2.11 3.66 15.60
C GLN A 46 1.23 3.27 14.42
N ALA A 47 1.78 2.57 13.42
CA ALA A 47 1.03 2.12 12.23
C ALA A 47 -0.07 1.09 12.55
N PHE A 48 -0.03 0.43 13.71
CA PHE A 48 -1.02 -0.56 14.12
C PHE A 48 -2.00 -0.01 15.15
N GLN A 49 -1.56 0.86 16.06
CA GLN A 49 -2.39 1.38 17.15
C GLN A 49 -3.53 2.30 16.67
N HIS A 50 -3.27 3.11 15.65
CA HIS A 50 -4.21 4.16 15.19
C HIS A 50 -4.87 3.82 13.85
N ALA A 51 -4.55 2.66 13.29
CA ALA A 51 -5.02 2.28 11.97
C ALA A 51 -6.35 1.56 12.02
N SER A 52 -7.25 1.92 11.11
CA SER A 52 -8.48 1.15 10.88
C SER A 52 -8.24 -0.09 10.00
N ASN A 53 -7.12 -0.11 9.28
CA ASN A 53 -6.62 -1.22 8.45
C ASN A 53 -5.17 -0.92 8.02
N VAL A 54 -4.33 -1.95 7.95
CA VAL A 54 -2.98 -1.92 7.38
C VAL A 54 -2.95 -2.88 6.20
N VAL A 55 -2.70 -2.35 5.00
CA VAL A 55 -2.79 -3.13 3.75
C VAL A 55 -1.41 -3.21 3.12
N LEU A 56 -0.97 -4.44 2.84
CA LEU A 56 0.19 -4.69 2.01
C LEU A 56 -0.25 -4.76 0.55
N ILE A 57 0.28 -3.87 -0.28
CA ILE A 57 -0.04 -3.77 -1.71
C ILE A 57 1.24 -4.07 -2.50
N SER A 58 1.25 -5.20 -3.20
CA SER A 58 2.38 -5.68 -4.00
C SER A 58 2.41 -5.11 -5.42
N GLY A 59 1.30 -4.53 -5.90
CA GLY A 59 1.21 -3.91 -7.22
C GLY A 59 -0.23 -3.58 -7.60
N ALA A 60 -0.44 -3.22 -8.88
CA ALA A 60 -1.77 -3.06 -9.45
C ALA A 60 -2.56 -4.38 -9.42
N SER A 61 -3.87 -4.28 -9.20
CA SER A 61 -4.77 -5.42 -9.13
C SER A 61 -4.73 -6.21 -10.44
N ARG A 62 -4.46 -7.50 -10.30
CA ARG A 62 -4.42 -8.47 -11.40
C ARG A 62 -4.82 -9.83 -10.86
N THR A 63 -5.69 -10.52 -11.58
CA THR A 63 -6.07 -11.89 -11.24
C THR A 63 -6.14 -12.79 -12.46
N ALA A 64 -5.83 -14.07 -12.28
CA ALA A 64 -5.94 -15.11 -13.30
C ALA A 64 -6.41 -16.45 -12.70
N ASP A 65 -6.81 -16.44 -11.43
CA ASP A 65 -7.14 -17.62 -10.64
C ASP A 65 -8.51 -18.21 -10.96
N ILE A 66 -9.47 -17.37 -11.38
CA ILE A 66 -10.85 -17.80 -11.71
C ILE A 66 -11.03 -18.00 -13.21
N ALA A 67 -10.73 -16.98 -14.01
CA ALA A 67 -11.02 -16.98 -15.44
C ALA A 67 -9.96 -17.67 -16.30
N LEU A 68 -8.82 -18.09 -15.70
CA LEU A 68 -7.63 -18.59 -16.40
C LEU A 68 -7.07 -17.61 -17.46
N GLU A 69 -7.47 -16.34 -17.38
CA GLU A 69 -7.02 -15.22 -18.18
C GLU A 69 -6.60 -14.08 -17.24
N LEU A 70 -5.58 -13.31 -17.63
CA LEU A 70 -5.14 -12.15 -16.86
C LEU A 70 -6.17 -11.03 -16.96
N ILE A 71 -6.89 -10.79 -15.86
CA ILE A 71 -7.82 -9.67 -15.71
C ILE A 71 -7.20 -8.61 -14.79
N LEU A 72 -7.10 -7.38 -15.28
CA LEU A 72 -6.62 -6.24 -14.51
C LEU A 72 -7.79 -5.53 -13.80
N GLY A 73 -7.57 -5.06 -12.58
CA GLY A 73 -8.50 -4.18 -11.88
C GLY A 73 -9.75 -4.84 -11.28
N MET A 74 -9.86 -6.18 -11.24
CA MET A 74 -11.08 -6.86 -10.76
C MET A 74 -11.35 -6.63 -9.26
N HIS A 75 -10.30 -6.55 -8.44
CA HIS A 75 -10.40 -6.50 -6.97
C HIS A 75 -9.72 -5.26 -6.36
N GLY A 76 -9.40 -4.27 -7.19
CA GLY A 76 -8.61 -3.13 -6.77
C GLY A 76 -8.23 -2.22 -7.94
N PRO A 77 -7.37 -1.23 -7.70
CA PRO A 77 -6.86 -0.36 -8.75
C PRO A 77 -6.18 -1.15 -9.87
N GLY A 78 -6.63 -0.96 -11.11
CA GLY A 78 -6.03 -1.57 -12.31
C GLY A 78 -4.71 -0.92 -12.69
N GLU A 79 -4.49 0.31 -12.25
CA GLU A 79 -3.26 1.08 -12.45
C GLU A 79 -2.67 1.54 -11.12
N MET A 80 -1.34 1.53 -11.04
CA MET A 80 -0.60 2.00 -9.86
C MET A 80 0.64 2.78 -10.30
N HIS A 81 0.80 3.96 -9.72
CA HIS A 81 1.98 4.80 -9.90
C HIS A 81 2.62 5.08 -8.54
N ILE A 82 3.93 4.90 -8.46
CA ILE A 82 4.72 5.24 -7.27
C ILE A 82 5.65 6.38 -7.65
N LEU A 83 5.48 7.52 -6.97
CA LEU A 83 6.33 8.69 -7.10
C LEU A 83 7.29 8.72 -5.92
N ILE A 84 8.58 8.56 -6.19
CA ILE A 84 9.62 8.62 -5.17
C ILE A 84 10.10 10.07 -5.07
N LEU A 85 9.91 10.66 -3.90
CA LEU A 85 10.34 12.02 -3.58
C LEU A 85 11.72 11.99 -2.92
N PRO A 86 12.56 13.03 -3.14
CA PRO A 86 13.75 13.23 -2.34
C PRO A 86 13.37 13.46 -0.87
N ASP A 87 14.24 13.05 0.05
CA ASP A 87 14.07 13.37 1.47
C ASP A 87 14.28 14.88 1.69
N VAL A 88 13.47 15.50 2.57
CA VAL A 88 13.52 16.93 2.93
C VAL A 88 14.12 17.09 4.32
#